data_AF-A0A3D3K546-F1
#
_entry.id   AF-A0A3D3K546-F1
#
_cell.length_a   1.000
_cell.length_b   1.000
_cell.length_c   1.000
_cell.angle_alpha   90.00
_cell.angle_beta   90.00
_cell.angle_gamma   90.00
#
_symmetry.space_group_name_H-M   'P 1'
#
loop_
_entity.id
_entity.type
_entity.pdbx_description
1 polymer ?
#
loop_
_entity_poly.entity_id
_entity_poly.type
_entity_poly.pdbx_seq_one_letter_code
_entity_poly.pdbx_strand_id
1 'polypeptide(L)'
;MKINLNFAQFTLEEPIPARFNIYDEKDGKPNQLVNSEDLVFEISKGAIKDGVFTFDVSRKNIWLKGKYFISFQPLDRDFDGNFFVSAGFLGKAFQRSYLEPWRVLPASIVPAINVDVKIEK
;
A
#
# COMPACT_ATOMS: atom_id res chain seq x y z
N MET A 1 12.47 -6.55 -4.26
CA MET A 1 11.53 -5.43 -4.41
C MET A 1 11.31 -4.82 -3.05
N LYS A 2 11.19 -3.49 -2.96
CA LYS A 2 10.80 -2.79 -1.73
C LYS A 2 9.51 -2.03 -1.97
N ILE A 3 8.64 -1.99 -0.97
CA ILE A 3 7.42 -1.17 -0.99
C ILE A 3 7.59 -0.11 0.08
N ASN A 4 7.50 1.15 -0.31
CA ASN A 4 7.67 2.31 0.56
C ASN A 4 6.31 3.01 0.74
N LEU A 5 5.94 3.29 1.97
CA LEU A 5 4.74 4.05 2.33
C LEU A 5 5.17 5.34 3.02
N ASN A 6 4.82 6.47 2.41
CA ASN A 6 5.20 7.80 2.92
C ASN A 6 4.07 8.36 3.77
N PHE A 7 4.39 8.78 4.99
CA PHE A 7 3.49 9.40 5.94
C PHE A 7 3.71 10.92 5.98
N ALA A 8 2.63 11.67 5.90
CA ALA A 8 2.63 13.12 6.16
C ALA A 8 2.62 13.41 7.67
N GLN A 9 1.92 12.58 8.44
CA GLN A 9 1.86 12.66 9.89
C GLN A 9 1.50 11.28 10.45
N PHE A 10 2.01 10.94 11.63
CA PHE A 10 1.65 9.70 12.31
C PHE A 10 1.77 9.89 13.82
N THR A 11 0.76 9.44 14.54
CA THR A 11 0.72 9.32 16.00
C THR A 11 0.36 7.87 16.29
N LEU A 12 1.41 7.07 16.46
CA LEU A 12 1.32 5.64 16.75
C LEU A 12 1.76 5.43 18.19
N GLU A 13 0.79 5.19 19.08
CA GLU A 13 1.07 4.74 20.45
C GLU A 13 1.34 3.23 20.46
N GLU A 14 0.56 2.49 19.66
CA GLU A 14 0.72 1.06 19.46
C GLU A 14 1.06 0.73 18.00
N PRO A 15 1.78 -0.37 17.74
CA PRO A 15 2.06 -0.80 16.38
C PRO A 15 0.79 -1.21 15.62
N ILE A 16 0.70 -0.85 14.34
CA ILE A 16 -0.44 -1.20 13.49
C ILE A 16 -0.11 -2.46 12.67
N PRO A 17 -0.82 -3.58 12.85
CA PRO A 17 -0.77 -4.67 11.88
C PRO A 17 -1.43 -4.21 10.58
N ALA A 18 -0.72 -4.37 9.47
CA ALA A 18 -1.18 -3.95 8.16
C ALA A 18 -0.77 -4.93 7.07
N ARG A 19 -1.38 -4.78 5.90
CA ARG A 19 -1.14 -5.61 4.72
C ARG A 19 -0.94 -4.75 3.49
N PHE A 20 -0.02 -5.17 2.62
CA PHE A 20 0.00 -4.77 1.23
C PHE A 20 -0.69 -5.84 0.38
N ASN A 21 -1.53 -5.41 -0.56
CA ASN A 21 -2.07 -6.30 -1.57
C ASN A 21 -1.64 -5.80 -2.95
N ILE A 22 -1.37 -6.73 -3.86
CA ILE A 22 -1.03 -6.42 -5.23
C ILE A 22 -2.13 -6.95 -6.11
N TYR A 23 -2.67 -6.10 -6.99
CA TYR A 23 -3.73 -6.45 -7.92
C TYR A 23 -3.27 -6.29 -9.35
N ASP A 24 -3.75 -7.16 -10.24
CA ASP A 24 -3.73 -6.87 -11.67
C ASP A 24 -4.69 -5.73 -12.03
N GLU A 25 -4.55 -5.23 -13.26
CA GLU A 25 -5.40 -4.20 -13.82
C GLU A 25 -6.41 -4.80 -14.80
N LYS A 26 -7.67 -4.39 -14.65
CA LYS A 26 -8.73 -4.62 -15.65
C LYS A 26 -9.59 -3.37 -15.78
N ASP A 27 -9.82 -2.90 -17.00
CA ASP A 27 -10.63 -1.72 -17.33
C ASP A 27 -10.22 -0.44 -16.55
N GLY A 28 -8.92 -0.29 -16.33
CA GLY A 28 -8.28 0.80 -15.60
C GLY A 28 -8.55 0.79 -14.09
N LYS A 29 -8.87 -0.37 -13.50
CA LYS A 29 -9.18 -0.57 -12.08
C LYS A 29 -8.46 -1.79 -11.50
N PRO A 30 -8.25 -1.86 -10.17
CA PRO A 30 -7.75 -3.07 -9.53
C PRO A 30 -8.77 -4.22 -9.68
N ASN A 31 -8.29 -5.42 -9.98
CA ASN A 31 -9.16 -6.57 -10.26
C ASN A 31 -8.87 -7.78 -9.35
N GLN A 32 -7.91 -8.65 -9.71
CA GLN A 32 -7.58 -9.87 -8.98
C GLN A 32 -6.28 -9.70 -8.18
N LEU A 33 -6.24 -10.30 -6.99
CA LEU A 33 -5.03 -10.35 -6.18
C LEU A 33 -3.99 -11.25 -6.88
N VAL A 34 -2.75 -10.76 -7.03
CA VAL A 34 -1.68 -11.49 -7.76
C VAL A 34 -0.53 -11.95 -6.87
N ASN A 35 -0.38 -11.41 -5.66
CA ASN A 35 0.63 -11.94 -4.73
C ASN A 35 0.19 -13.29 -4.18
N SER A 36 1.01 -14.33 -4.37
CA SER A 36 0.78 -15.69 -3.87
C SER A 36 1.03 -15.84 -2.37
N GLU A 37 1.86 -14.96 -1.81
CA GLU A 37 2.17 -14.90 -0.38
C GLU A 37 1.49 -13.68 0.26
N ASP A 38 1.08 -13.83 1.51
CA ASP A 38 0.54 -12.72 2.28
C ASP A 38 1.67 -11.73 2.64
N LEU A 39 1.41 -10.43 2.44
CA LEU A 39 2.37 -9.34 2.64
C LEU A 39 1.95 -8.53 3.88
N VAL A 40 1.88 -9.23 5.01
CA VAL A 40 1.55 -8.66 6.33
C VAL A 40 2.83 -8.15 7.00
N PHE A 41 2.69 -7.02 7.69
CA PHE A 41 3.75 -6.38 8.46
C PHE A 41 3.14 -5.57 9.59
N GLU A 42 4.01 -5.05 10.45
CA GLU A 42 3.64 -4.17 11.55
C GLU A 42 4.31 -2.82 11.37
N ILE A 43 3.54 -1.74 11.47
CA ILE A 43 4.06 -0.37 11.45
C ILE A 43 4.15 0.12 12.89
N SER A 44 5.37 0.22 13.41
CA SER A 44 5.65 0.89 14.68
C SER A 44 6.35 2.23 14.44
N LYS A 45 6.29 3.13 15.44
CA LYS A 45 6.96 4.44 15.38
C LYS A 45 8.44 4.34 15.02
N GLY A 46 9.15 3.34 15.55
CA GLY A 46 10.58 3.13 15.29
C GLY A 46 10.89 2.56 13.91
N ALA A 47 9.91 1.98 13.22
CA ALA A 47 10.06 1.46 11.87
C ALA A 47 9.98 2.55 10.78
N ILE A 48 9.44 3.73 11.12
CA ILE A 48 9.30 4.87 10.22
C ILE A 48 10.57 5.74 10.31
N LYS A 49 11.28 5.90 9.19
CA LYS A 49 12.48 6.73 9.10
C LYS A 49 12.23 7.86 8.12
N ASP A 50 12.42 9.10 8.57
CA ASP A 50 12.19 10.31 7.76
C ASP A 50 10.80 10.34 7.09
N GLY A 51 9.78 9.87 7.82
CA GLY A 51 8.39 9.79 7.34
C GLY A 51 8.12 8.61 6.38
N VAL A 52 9.08 7.70 6.17
CA VAL A 52 8.93 6.56 5.25
C VAL A 52 8.97 5.24 6.03
N PHE A 53 7.96 4.42 5.82
CA PHE A 53 8.00 3.00 6.17
C PHE A 53 8.42 2.19 4.93
N THR A 54 9.40 1.29 5.08
CA THR A 54 9.88 0.44 3.99
C THR A 54 9.67 -1.02 4.33
N PHE A 55 8.89 -1.72 3.50
CA PHE A 55 8.73 -3.16 3.57
C PHE A 55 9.59 -3.85 2.50
N ASP A 56 10.62 -4.57 2.92
CA ASP A 56 11.49 -5.32 2.03
C ASP A 56 10.90 -6.70 1.72
N VAL A 57 10.44 -6.86 0.48
CA VAL A 57 9.87 -8.10 -0.06
C VAL A 57 10.79 -8.73 -1.11
N SER A 58 12.09 -8.42 -1.07
CA SER A 58 13.08 -8.96 -2.01
C SER A 58 13.24 -10.48 -1.97
N ARG A 59 12.90 -11.10 -0.84
CA ARG A 59 12.93 -12.57 -0.66
C ARG A 59 11.59 -13.24 -0.98
N LYS A 60 10.56 -12.46 -1.35
CA LYS A 60 9.23 -12.95 -1.69
C LYS A 60 9.14 -13.22 -3.18
N ASN A 61 8.43 -14.29 -3.56
CA ASN A 61 8.27 -14.67 -4.95
C ASN A 61 7.15 -13.85 -5.61
N ILE A 62 7.41 -12.58 -5.91
CA ILE A 62 6.42 -11.65 -6.48
C ILE A 62 6.77 -11.35 -7.94
N TRP A 63 5.89 -11.75 -8.85
CA TRP A 63 6.02 -11.50 -10.29
C TRP A 63 5.01 -10.43 -10.73
N LEU A 64 5.50 -9.30 -11.19
CA LEU A 64 4.68 -8.19 -11.68
C LEU A 64 4.80 -8.11 -13.20
N LYS A 65 3.66 -8.12 -13.89
CA LYS A 65 3.58 -7.96 -15.35
C LYS A 65 2.54 -6.92 -15.71
N GLY A 66 2.90 -6.00 -16.60
CA GLY A 66 1.99 -4.96 -17.08
C GLY A 66 1.64 -3.95 -15.99
N LYS A 67 0.40 -3.44 -16.03
CA LYS A 67 -0.11 -2.49 -15.03
C LYS A 67 -0.63 -3.25 -13.81
N TYR A 68 -0.34 -2.73 -12.63
CA TYR A 68 -0.74 -3.30 -11.36
C TYR A 68 -1.10 -2.19 -10.37
N PHE A 69 -1.82 -2.56 -9.32
CA PHE A 69 -2.15 -1.68 -8.20
C PHE A 69 -1.60 -2.26 -6.91
N ILE A 70 -1.15 -1.39 -6.01
CA ILE A 70 -0.79 -1.77 -4.64
C ILE A 70 -1.70 -1.04 -3.67
N SER A 71 -2.32 -1.78 -2.75
CA SER A 71 -3.14 -1.20 -1.69
C SER A 71 -2.44 -1.34 -0.35
N PHE A 72 -2.57 -0.33 0.49
CA PHE A 72 -2.32 -0.41 1.93
C PHE A 72 -3.62 -0.71 2.67
N GLN A 73 -3.59 -1.68 3.60
CA GLN A 73 -4.74 -2.10 4.38
C GLN A 73 -4.35 -2.25 5.87
N PRO A 74 -4.77 -1.34 6.76
CA PRO A 74 -4.76 -1.60 8.20
C PRO A 74 -5.63 -2.82 8.52
N LEU A 75 -5.14 -3.69 9.40
CA LEU A 75 -5.82 -4.92 9.80
C LEU A 75 -6.51 -4.79 11.17
N ASP A 76 -6.01 -3.89 12.02
CA ASP A 76 -6.64 -3.58 13.29
C ASP A 76 -7.83 -2.63 13.08
N ARG A 77 -9.00 -3.08 13.54
CA ARG A 77 -10.25 -2.30 13.48
C ARG A 77 -10.46 -1.45 14.73
N ASP A 78 -9.77 -1.78 15.81
CA ASP A 78 -9.87 -1.12 17.11
C ASP A 78 -8.69 -0.17 17.34
N PHE A 79 -7.95 0.16 16.28
CA PHE A 79 -6.83 1.10 16.31
C PHE A 79 -7.28 2.49 16.80
N ASP A 80 -6.76 2.92 17.95
CA ASP A 80 -7.09 4.20 18.61
C ASP A 80 -6.11 5.35 18.27
N GLY A 81 -5.31 5.19 17.22
CA GLY A 81 -4.39 6.24 16.77
C GLY A 81 -4.85 6.94 15.50
N ASN A 82 -3.98 7.79 14.95
CA ASN A 82 -4.21 8.44 13.66
C ASN A 82 -2.94 8.53 12.82
N PHE A 83 -3.09 8.31 11.53
CA PHE A 83 -2.02 8.47 10.56
C PHE A 83 -2.58 9.16 9.30
N PHE A 84 -1.71 9.93 8.66
CA PHE A 84 -1.98 10.59 7.40
C PHE A 84 -0.92 10.14 6.40
N VAL A 85 -1.36 9.48 5.33
CA VAL A 85 -0.49 9.08 4.23
C VAL A 85 -0.28 10.28 3.31
N SER A 86 0.97 10.53 2.91
CA SER A 86 1.27 11.59 1.94
C SER A 86 0.56 11.31 0.61
N ALA A 87 0.22 12.37 -0.13
CA ALA A 87 -0.44 12.24 -1.43
C ALA A 87 0.48 12.69 -2.57
N GLY A 88 0.47 11.93 -3.66
CA GLY A 88 0.92 12.40 -4.97
C GLY A 88 -0.25 12.96 -5.79
N PHE A 89 0.06 13.67 -6.87
CA PHE A 89 -0.91 14.23 -7.81
C PHE A 89 -0.79 13.58 -9.20
N LEU A 90 -1.83 13.75 -10.03
CA LEU A 90 -1.93 13.28 -11.42
C LEU A 90 -2.02 11.75 -11.61
N GLY A 91 -2.42 11.03 -10.57
CA GLY A 91 -2.66 9.58 -10.65
C GLY A 91 -4.13 9.21 -10.44
N LYS A 92 -4.46 7.93 -10.61
CA LYS A 92 -5.78 7.38 -10.33
C LYS A 92 -5.68 6.39 -9.17
N ALA A 93 -6.23 6.74 -8.02
CA ALA A 93 -6.32 5.84 -6.88
C ALA A 93 -7.76 5.39 -6.62
N PHE A 94 -7.83 4.28 -5.89
CA PHE A 94 -9.07 3.61 -5.56
C PHE A 94 -9.08 3.30 -4.06
N GLN A 95 -10.27 3.36 -3.48
CA GLN A 95 -10.54 2.89 -2.13
C GLN A 95 -11.72 1.94 -2.14
N ARG A 96 -11.75 1.00 -1.20
CA ARG A 96 -12.93 0.18 -0.92
C ARG A 96 -12.94 -0.21 0.55
N SER A 97 -14.14 -0.35 1.09
CA SER A 97 -14.34 -1.10 2.34
C SER A 97 -14.54 -2.58 1.98
N TYR A 98 -14.09 -3.48 2.84
CA TYR A 98 -14.18 -4.94 2.72
C TYR A 98 -15.20 -5.50 1.70
N LEU A 99 -14.70 -6.10 0.60
CA LEU A 99 -15.46 -6.69 -0.53
C LEU A 99 -16.42 -5.75 -1.29
N GLU A 100 -16.55 -4.49 -0.90
CA GLU A 100 -17.32 -3.51 -1.67
C GLU A 100 -16.66 -3.18 -3.01
N PRO A 101 -17.43 -2.66 -3.99
CA PRO A 101 -16.89 -2.15 -5.23
C PRO A 101 -15.84 -1.06 -5.01
N TRP A 102 -14.83 -1.03 -5.87
CA TRP A 102 -13.82 0.04 -5.88
C TRP A 102 -14.45 1.40 -6.17
N ARG A 103 -14.20 2.37 -5.29
CA ARG A 103 -14.56 3.77 -5.46
C ARG A 103 -13.33 4.56 -5.88
N VAL A 104 -13.48 5.42 -6.88
CA VAL A 104 -12.39 6.30 -7.34
C VAL A 104 -12.18 7.40 -6.31
N LEU A 105 -10.91 7.68 -5.96
CA LEU A 105 -10.61 8.84 -5.13
C LEU A 105 -10.75 10.15 -5.94
N PRO A 106 -11.35 11.20 -5.36
CA PRO A 106 -11.51 12.48 -6.05
C PRO A 106 -10.15 13.17 -6.29
N ALA A 107 -10.11 14.09 -7.26
CA ALA A 107 -9.00 15.04 -7.49
C ALA A 107 -7.62 14.47 -7.89
N SER A 108 -7.57 13.29 -8.52
CA SER A 108 -6.31 12.67 -8.99
C SER A 108 -5.23 12.53 -7.90
N ILE A 109 -5.67 12.43 -6.64
CA ILE A 109 -4.81 12.18 -5.50
C ILE A 109 -4.51 10.69 -5.42
N VAL A 110 -3.26 10.36 -5.18
CA VAL A 110 -2.82 8.97 -4.96
C VAL A 110 -2.09 8.86 -3.63
N PRO A 111 -2.36 7.83 -2.80
CA PRO A 111 -1.51 7.54 -1.66
C PRO A 111 -0.07 7.36 -2.12
N ALA A 112 0.89 7.97 -1.42
CA ALA A 112 2.31 7.89 -1.73
C ALA A 112 2.88 6.52 -1.34
N ILE A 113 2.50 5.51 -2.12
CA ILE A 113 3.02 4.16 -2.09
C ILE A 113 3.95 3.99 -3.28
N ASN A 114 5.23 3.79 -3.02
CA ASN A 114 6.27 3.68 -4.04
C ASN A 114 6.87 2.27 -4.04
N VAL A 115 7.30 1.78 -5.20
CA VAL A 115 7.81 0.42 -5.35
C VAL A 115 9.13 0.43 -6.09
N ASP A 116 10.14 -0.16 -5.48
CA ASP A 116 11.42 -0.41 -6.12
C ASP A 116 11.40 -1.81 -6.73
N VAL A 117 11.09 -1.90 -8.02
CA VAL A 117 11.09 -3.17 -8.78
C VAL A 117 12.43 -3.40 -9.46
N LYS A 118 12.90 -4.65 -9.46
CA LYS A 118 13.97 -5.07 -10.38
C LYS A 118 13.30 -5.53 -11.66
N ILE A 119 13.63 -4.91 -12.79
CA ILE A 119 13.12 -5.29 -14.10
C ILE A 119 14.12 -6.28 -14.70
N GLU A 120 13.71 -7.53 -14.94
CA GLU A 120 14.45 -8.41 -15.85
C GLU A 120 14.20 -7.91 -17.29
N LYS A 121 15.29 -7.67 -18.01
CA LYS A 121 15.27 -7.28 -19.42
C LYS A 121 15.25 -8.51 -20.32
#